data_AF-A0A136KS13-F1
#
_entry.id   AF-A0A136KS13-F1
#
_cell.length_a   1.000
_cell.length_b   1.000
_cell.length_c   1.000
_cell.angle_alpha   90.00
_cell.angle_beta   90.00
_cell.angle_gamma   90.00
#
_symmetry.space_group_name_H-M   'P 1'
#
loop_
_entity.id
_entity.type
_entity.pdbx_description
1 polymer ?
#
loop_
_entity_poly.entity_id
_entity_poly.type
_entity_poly.pdbx_seq_one_letter_code
_entity_poly.pdbx_strand_id
1 'polypeptide(L)'
;MESRILQLIAALRASGVRVSLAESAESFSAVDIMGIQDREQFKLSLRATLIKDIKDIPTFEKLFPLFFGTGQPPMMGGNPTDDMTPEEAQMLAEALKQFAEQMRQRMQRLMNGEPLTRSELEALGKLVGLNQADNLNYQNWMAQRMMRALAFPEVREALKELMEQLQQMGMSRERVEQMREMIQQNMQGMQEQINRFAGERLAENLSERPRGDNIDNLMNRPFQALSDADKKILGREVKKTCRRITHTHCLASKKNEERTIRFKINHSCKFKISWRADGN
;
A
#
# COMPACT_ATOMS: atom_id res chain seq x y z
N MET A 1 -33.71 31.94 -14.15
CA MET A 1 -34.36 30.65 -13.82
C MET A 1 -34.88 29.96 -15.06
N GLU A 2 -35.52 30.66 -16.00
CA GLU A 2 -36.00 30.11 -17.26
C GLU A 2 -34.93 29.34 -18.07
N SER A 3 -33.70 29.86 -18.18
CA SER A 3 -32.65 29.14 -18.91
C SER A 3 -32.29 27.78 -18.29
N ARG A 4 -32.40 27.63 -16.97
CA ARG A 4 -32.18 26.34 -16.29
C ARG A 4 -33.30 25.35 -16.55
N ILE A 5 -34.54 25.83 -16.67
CA ILE A 5 -35.70 25.01 -17.05
C ILE A 5 -35.54 24.54 -18.49
N LEU A 6 -35.13 25.42 -19.42
CA LEU A 6 -34.83 25.04 -20.81
C LEU A 6 -33.69 24.03 -20.90
N GLN A 7 -32.64 24.17 -20.10
CA GLN A 7 -31.55 23.19 -20.02
C GLN A 7 -32.00 21.84 -19.48
N LEU A 8 -32.87 21.81 -18.45
CA LEU A 8 -33.48 20.58 -17.97
C LEU A 8 -34.35 19.92 -19.05
N ILE A 9 -35.18 20.69 -19.78
CA ILE A 9 -36.01 20.18 -20.87
C ILE A 9 -35.15 19.59 -21.98
N ALA A 10 -34.06 20.26 -22.36
CA ALA A 10 -33.10 19.75 -23.33
C ALA A 10 -32.46 18.44 -22.86
N ALA A 11 -32.08 18.35 -21.58
CA ALA A 11 -31.50 17.14 -21.00
C ALA A 11 -32.50 15.97 -20.91
N LEU A 12 -33.77 16.25 -20.59
CA LEU A 12 -34.86 15.27 -20.58
C LEU A 12 -35.08 14.70 -21.99
N ARG A 13 -35.15 15.57 -23.01
CA ARG A 13 -35.28 15.14 -24.42
C ARG A 13 -34.08 14.32 -24.88
N ALA A 14 -32.87 14.75 -24.55
CA ALA A 14 -31.65 14.00 -24.85
C ALA A 14 -31.60 12.63 -24.16
N SER A 15 -32.25 12.51 -23.00
CA SER A 15 -32.37 11.25 -22.23
C SER A 15 -33.56 10.39 -22.67
N GLY A 16 -34.26 10.75 -23.76
CA GLY A 16 -35.34 9.97 -24.35
C GLY A 16 -36.74 10.28 -23.79
N VAL A 17 -36.89 11.26 -22.90
CA VAL A 17 -38.21 11.70 -22.39
C VAL A 17 -38.90 12.58 -23.44
N ARG A 18 -40.12 12.22 -23.81
CA ARG A 18 -40.91 13.01 -24.78
C ARG A 18 -41.52 14.22 -24.10
N VAL A 19 -40.92 15.39 -24.32
CA VAL A 19 -41.44 16.68 -23.83
C VAL A 19 -41.82 17.55 -25.04
N SER A 20 -43.09 17.87 -25.17
CA SER A 20 -43.69 18.72 -26.20
C SER A 20 -43.50 20.22 -25.91
N LEU A 21 -43.84 21.06 -26.89
CA LEU A 21 -43.83 22.52 -26.73
C LEU A 21 -44.94 23.00 -25.77
N ALA A 22 -46.10 22.33 -25.79
CA ALA A 22 -47.21 22.64 -24.88
C ALA A 22 -46.80 22.37 -23.42
N GLU A 23 -46.23 21.20 -23.13
CA GLU A 23 -45.71 20.85 -21.79
C GLU A 23 -44.59 21.79 -21.35
N SER A 24 -43.75 22.26 -22.28
CA SER A 24 -42.73 23.28 -21.99
C SER A 24 -43.39 24.59 -21.54
N ALA A 25 -44.42 25.08 -22.26
CA ALA A 25 -45.13 26.31 -21.92
C ALA A 25 -45.95 26.20 -20.62
N GLU A 26 -46.57 25.04 -20.38
CA GLU A 26 -47.27 24.72 -19.14
C GLU A 26 -46.31 24.71 -17.94
N SER A 27 -45.08 24.20 -18.11
CA SER A 27 -44.08 24.19 -17.05
C SER A 27 -43.67 25.60 -16.61
N PHE A 28 -43.56 26.57 -17.54
CA PHE A 28 -43.31 27.97 -17.20
C PHE A 28 -44.49 28.58 -16.45
N SER A 29 -45.70 28.38 -16.97
CA SER A 29 -46.93 28.90 -16.35
C SER A 29 -47.16 28.34 -14.94
N ALA A 30 -46.88 27.05 -14.72
CA ALA A 30 -46.99 26.41 -13.42
C ALA A 30 -45.96 26.94 -12.42
N VAL A 31 -44.75 27.25 -12.87
CA VAL A 31 -43.70 27.85 -12.03
C VAL A 31 -44.05 29.29 -11.64
N ASP A 32 -44.64 30.07 -12.55
CA ASP A 32 -45.05 31.44 -12.28
C ASP A 32 -46.19 31.52 -11.24
N ILE A 33 -47.10 30.55 -11.24
CA ILE A 33 -48.23 30.47 -10.29
C ILE A 33 -47.78 29.96 -8.91
N MET A 34 -46.98 28.89 -8.88
CA MET A 34 -46.59 28.21 -7.64
C MET A 34 -45.45 28.91 -6.88
N GLY A 35 -44.65 29.73 -7.59
CA GLY A 35 -43.46 30.36 -7.03
C GLY A 35 -42.30 29.39 -6.79
N ILE A 36 -41.12 29.94 -6.50
CA ILE A 36 -39.84 29.19 -6.37
C ILE A 36 -39.45 29.02 -4.88
N GLN A 37 -40.32 29.44 -3.96
CA GLN A 37 -39.99 29.52 -2.53
C GLN A 37 -39.87 28.15 -1.87
N ASP A 38 -40.70 27.18 -2.28
CA ASP A 38 -40.63 25.80 -1.83
C ASP A 38 -40.07 24.90 -2.94
N ARG A 39 -38.87 24.37 -2.69
CA ARG A 39 -38.14 23.50 -3.61
C ARG A 39 -38.92 22.23 -3.96
N GLU A 40 -39.61 21.64 -2.98
CA GLU A 40 -40.36 20.40 -3.21
C GLU A 40 -41.61 20.70 -4.03
N GLN A 41 -42.31 21.80 -3.76
CA GLN A 41 -43.42 22.22 -4.61
C GLN A 41 -42.97 22.57 -6.03
N PHE A 42 -41.83 23.24 -6.19
CA PHE A 42 -41.23 23.54 -7.49
C PHE A 42 -40.82 22.26 -8.26
N LYS A 43 -40.29 21.27 -7.55
CA LYS A 43 -39.97 19.96 -8.13
C LYS A 43 -41.23 19.23 -8.59
N LEU A 44 -42.27 19.22 -7.74
CA LEU A 44 -43.53 18.55 -8.02
C LEU A 44 -44.29 19.21 -9.18
N SER A 45 -44.28 20.54 -9.29
CA SER A 45 -44.93 21.26 -10.39
C SER A 45 -44.24 20.99 -11.74
N LEU A 46 -42.91 20.99 -11.77
CA LEU A 46 -42.15 20.62 -12.96
C LEU A 46 -42.34 19.14 -13.33
N ARG A 47 -42.40 18.24 -12.33
CA ARG A 47 -42.69 16.83 -12.59
C ARG A 47 -44.09 16.64 -13.19
N ALA A 48 -45.08 17.34 -12.66
CA ALA A 48 -46.47 17.24 -13.10
C ALA A 48 -46.70 17.80 -14.52
N THR A 49 -45.92 18.79 -14.94
CA THR A 49 -46.05 19.44 -16.26
C THR A 49 -45.17 18.80 -17.34
N LEU A 50 -43.99 18.28 -16.98
CA LEU A 50 -43.01 17.77 -17.95
C LEU A 50 -43.05 16.25 -18.15
N ILE A 51 -43.61 15.48 -17.20
CA ILE A 51 -43.55 14.01 -17.21
C ILE A 51 -44.93 13.41 -17.38
N LYS A 52 -45.14 12.73 -18.52
CA LYS A 52 -46.41 12.10 -18.89
C LYS A 52 -46.45 10.59 -18.59
N ASP A 53 -45.32 9.91 -18.74
CA ASP A 53 -45.22 8.46 -18.53
C ASP A 53 -44.49 8.16 -17.19
N ILE A 54 -45.03 7.22 -16.41
CA ILE A 54 -44.45 6.82 -15.11
C ILE A 54 -42.99 6.33 -15.24
N LYS A 55 -42.66 5.71 -16.38
CA LYS A 55 -41.31 5.22 -16.69
C LYS A 55 -40.24 6.34 -16.78
N ASP A 56 -40.66 7.58 -17.01
CA ASP A 56 -39.77 8.73 -17.19
C ASP A 56 -39.51 9.48 -15.87
N ILE A 57 -40.27 9.14 -14.81
CA ILE A 57 -40.09 9.69 -13.45
C ILE A 57 -38.67 9.47 -12.93
N PRO A 58 -38.06 8.26 -13.01
CA PRO A 58 -36.69 8.05 -12.53
C PRO A 58 -35.65 8.91 -13.25
N THR A 59 -35.87 9.21 -14.53
CA THR A 59 -34.98 10.08 -15.32
C THR A 59 -35.09 11.53 -14.86
N PHE A 60 -36.32 12.01 -14.62
CA PHE A 60 -36.56 13.33 -14.04
C PHE A 60 -35.94 13.49 -12.65
N GLU A 61 -36.17 12.52 -11.76
CA GLU A 61 -35.65 12.53 -10.38
C GLU A 61 -34.10 12.57 -10.33
N LYS A 62 -33.42 12.02 -11.35
CA LYS A 62 -31.96 12.09 -11.50
C LYS A 62 -31.47 13.43 -12.05
N LEU A 63 -32.16 13.99 -13.05
CA LEU A 63 -31.73 15.21 -13.72
C LEU A 63 -32.08 16.48 -12.95
N PHE A 64 -33.22 16.50 -12.26
CA PHE A 64 -33.69 17.67 -11.52
C PHE A 64 -32.65 18.20 -10.51
N PRO A 65 -32.02 17.37 -9.65
CA PRO A 65 -30.98 17.84 -8.72
C PRO A 65 -29.72 18.36 -9.41
N LEU A 66 -29.44 18.03 -10.67
CA LEU A 66 -28.24 18.52 -11.37
C LEU A 66 -28.38 19.99 -11.79
N PHE A 67 -29.58 20.41 -12.20
CA PHE A 67 -29.85 21.77 -12.65
C PHE A 67 -30.35 22.68 -11.51
N PHE A 68 -31.05 22.08 -10.55
CA PHE A 68 -31.68 22.78 -9.44
C PHE A 68 -31.11 22.39 -8.10
N GLY A 69 -30.12 21.51 -8.00
CA GLY A 69 -29.38 21.21 -6.77
C GLY A 69 -28.93 22.48 -6.06
N THR A 70 -28.99 22.47 -4.73
CA THR A 70 -28.13 23.35 -3.95
C THR A 70 -26.71 23.02 -4.41
N GLY A 71 -26.03 23.93 -5.11
CA GLY A 71 -24.64 23.74 -5.57
C GLY A 71 -23.64 23.63 -4.42
N GLN A 72 -24.08 23.17 -3.26
CA GLN A 72 -23.26 22.80 -2.14
C GLN A 72 -22.50 21.53 -2.56
N PRO A 73 -21.16 21.59 -2.56
CA PRO A 73 -20.35 20.38 -2.57
C PRO A 73 -20.91 19.40 -1.53
N PRO A 74 -20.82 18.09 -1.76
CA PRO A 74 -21.15 17.12 -0.72
C PRO A 74 -20.48 17.56 0.60
N MET A 75 -21.23 17.51 1.70
CA MET A 75 -20.70 17.81 3.02
C MET A 75 -19.49 16.92 3.25
N MET A 76 -18.29 17.51 3.22
CA MET A 76 -17.08 16.84 3.68
C MET A 76 -17.25 16.58 5.18
N GLY A 77 -16.69 15.49 5.68
CA GLY A 77 -16.95 14.95 7.03
C GLY A 77 -16.46 15.78 8.22
N GLY A 78 -16.58 17.11 8.18
CA GLY A 78 -16.14 18.03 9.22
C GLY A 78 -14.64 18.27 9.23
N ASN A 79 -14.19 19.18 10.10
CA ASN A 79 -12.78 19.31 10.40
C ASN A 79 -12.45 18.27 11.48
N PRO A 80 -11.46 17.38 11.30
CA PRO A 80 -11.08 16.38 12.31
C PRO A 80 -10.62 16.98 13.65
N THR A 81 -10.47 18.31 13.73
CA THR A 81 -10.24 19.04 14.99
C THR A 81 -11.50 19.45 15.75
N ASP A 82 -12.69 19.33 15.17
CA ASP A 82 -13.93 19.86 15.77
C ASP A 82 -14.38 19.07 17.01
N ASP A 83 -14.07 17.77 17.06
CA ASP A 83 -14.37 16.89 18.20
C ASP A 83 -13.16 16.67 19.14
N MET A 84 -12.05 17.39 18.92
CA MET A 84 -10.84 17.24 19.73
C MET A 84 -10.86 18.13 20.96
N THR A 85 -10.30 17.64 22.06
CA THR A 85 -10.00 18.47 23.23
C THR A 85 -8.94 19.53 22.87
N PRO A 86 -8.89 20.68 23.59
CA PRO A 86 -7.84 21.68 23.39
C PRO A 86 -6.43 21.09 23.49
N GLU A 87 -6.22 20.12 24.38
CA GLU A 87 -4.94 19.41 24.52
C GLU A 87 -4.60 18.57 23.27
N GLU A 88 -5.56 17.82 22.71
CA GLU A 88 -5.36 17.01 21.50
C GLU A 88 -5.10 17.86 20.26
N ALA A 89 -5.82 18.98 20.12
CA ALA A 89 -5.58 19.93 19.04
C ALA A 89 -4.17 20.52 19.11
N GLN A 90 -3.68 20.80 20.33
CA GLN A 90 -2.33 21.33 20.55
C GLN A 90 -1.25 20.27 20.27
N MET A 91 -1.48 19.01 20.65
CA MET A 91 -0.61 17.89 20.28
C MET A 91 -0.52 17.70 18.76
N LEU A 92 -1.65 17.76 18.04
CA LEU A 92 -1.67 17.65 16.59
C LEU A 92 -0.90 18.81 15.94
N ALA A 93 -1.13 20.04 16.40
CA ALA A 93 -0.44 21.22 15.87
C ALA A 93 1.08 21.11 16.08
N GLU A 94 1.51 20.63 17.25
CA GLU A 94 2.93 20.44 17.56
C GLU A 94 3.54 19.32 16.69
N ALA A 95 2.84 18.20 16.53
CA ALA A 95 3.27 17.11 15.66
C ALA A 95 3.41 17.56 14.19
N LEU A 96 2.46 18.35 13.69
CA LEU A 96 2.52 18.92 12.34
C LEU A 96 3.70 19.89 12.16
N LYS A 97 3.98 20.73 13.16
CA LYS A 97 5.16 21.62 13.14
C LYS A 97 6.46 20.82 13.10
N GLN A 98 6.59 19.80 13.96
CA GLN A 98 7.78 18.95 13.98
C GLN A 98 7.95 18.20 12.66
N PHE A 99 6.86 17.69 12.09
CA PHE A 99 6.88 17.03 10.79
C PHE A 99 7.30 17.98 9.67
N ALA A 100 6.74 19.19 9.62
CA ALA A 100 7.10 20.20 8.64
C ALA A 100 8.58 20.60 8.74
N GLU A 101 9.09 20.76 9.96
CA GLU A 101 10.50 21.10 10.19
C GLU A 101 11.43 19.96 9.77
N GLN A 102 11.09 18.70 10.10
CA GLN A 102 11.84 17.53 9.62
C GLN A 102 11.85 17.44 8.09
N MET A 103 10.71 17.68 7.44
CA MET A 103 10.60 17.69 5.98
C MET A 103 11.50 18.77 5.37
N ARG A 104 11.44 20.00 5.92
CA ARG A 104 12.27 21.12 5.51
C ARG A 104 13.76 20.78 5.62
N GLN A 105 14.20 20.20 6.74
CA GLN A 105 15.59 19.80 6.94
C GLN A 105 16.05 18.78 5.90
N ARG A 106 15.20 17.79 5.58
CA ARG A 106 15.51 16.79 4.53
C ARG A 106 15.59 17.41 3.13
N MET A 107 14.69 18.33 2.81
CA MET A 107 14.72 19.08 1.55
C MET A 107 16.00 19.94 1.45
N GLN A 108 16.33 20.69 2.50
CA GLN A 108 17.54 21.52 2.55
C GLN A 108 18.81 20.68 2.38
N ARG A 109 18.88 19.54 3.06
CA ARG A 109 19.98 18.57 2.90
C ARG A 109 20.17 18.16 1.44
N LEU A 110 19.10 17.79 0.75
CA LEU A 110 19.17 17.41 -0.67
C LEU A 110 19.52 18.58 -1.59
N MET A 111 19.02 19.77 -1.30
CA MET A 111 19.39 20.98 -2.05
C MET A 111 20.87 21.32 -1.88
N ASN A 112 21.41 21.16 -0.67
CA ASN A 112 22.81 21.43 -0.35
C ASN A 112 23.75 20.29 -0.76
N GLY A 113 23.21 19.10 -1.05
CA GLY A 113 24.00 17.91 -1.35
C GLY A 113 24.73 17.33 -0.13
N GLU A 114 24.20 17.54 1.08
CA GLU A 114 24.81 17.02 2.29
C GLU A 114 24.56 15.49 2.42
N PRO A 115 25.61 14.67 2.58
CA PRO A 115 25.47 13.22 2.69
C PRO A 115 24.89 12.80 4.06
N LEU A 116 24.38 11.57 4.15
CA LEU A 116 23.99 11.00 5.45
C LEU A 116 25.24 10.68 6.27
N THR A 117 25.22 11.01 7.55
CA THR A 117 26.28 10.62 8.48
C THR A 117 26.18 9.13 8.79
N ARG A 118 27.31 8.54 9.24
CA ARG A 118 27.33 7.11 9.59
C ARG A 118 26.36 6.77 10.74
N SER A 119 26.23 7.64 11.73
CA SER A 119 25.28 7.47 12.84
C SER A 119 23.82 7.49 12.38
N GLU A 120 23.47 8.36 11.42
CA GLU A 120 22.14 8.38 10.82
C GLU A 120 21.85 7.10 10.03
N LEU A 121 22.82 6.62 9.24
CA LEU A 121 22.69 5.36 8.51
C LEU A 121 22.51 4.16 9.45
N GLU A 122 23.23 4.14 10.58
CA GLU A 122 23.06 3.12 11.61
C GLU A 122 21.71 3.19 12.31
N ALA A 123 21.22 4.39 12.61
CA ALA A 123 19.88 4.59 13.18
C ALA A 123 18.79 4.10 12.22
N LEU A 124 18.91 4.44 10.93
CA LEU A 124 18.02 3.95 9.88
C LEU A 124 18.11 2.43 9.73
N GLY A 125 19.31 1.87 9.75
CA GLY A 125 19.55 0.43 9.70
C GLY A 125 18.85 -0.31 10.84
N LYS A 126 18.94 0.23 12.07
CA LYS A 126 18.20 -0.29 13.24
C LYS A 126 16.69 -0.23 13.03
N LEU A 127 16.17 0.90 12.55
CA LEU A 127 14.75 1.11 12.32
C LEU A 127 14.16 0.11 11.31
N VAL A 128 14.89 -0.17 10.22
CA VAL A 128 14.41 -1.09 9.18
C VAL A 128 14.72 -2.57 9.42
N GLY A 129 15.48 -2.88 10.48
CA GLY A 129 15.89 -4.25 10.83
C GLY A 129 17.09 -4.78 10.06
N LEU A 130 17.93 -3.91 9.47
CA LEU A 130 19.12 -4.29 8.71
C LEU A 130 20.12 -5.11 9.55
N ASN A 131 20.24 -4.81 10.84
CA ASN A 131 21.18 -5.48 11.75
C ASN A 131 20.90 -6.98 11.95
N GLN A 132 19.69 -7.44 11.61
CA GLN A 132 19.30 -8.84 11.75
C GLN A 132 19.36 -9.59 10.40
N ALA A 133 19.43 -8.85 9.30
CA ALA A 133 19.47 -9.42 7.96
C ALA A 133 20.84 -10.08 7.69
N ASP A 134 20.80 -11.24 7.06
CA ASP A 134 21.91 -12.19 6.95
C ASP A 134 22.07 -12.75 5.54
N ASN A 135 21.49 -12.08 4.55
CA ASN A 135 21.58 -12.49 3.17
C ASN A 135 21.81 -11.28 2.27
N LEU A 136 22.90 -11.34 1.50
CA LEU A 136 23.33 -10.27 0.60
C LEU A 136 22.31 -10.00 -0.51
N ASN A 137 21.50 -10.99 -0.89
CA ASN A 137 20.43 -10.82 -1.87
C ASN A 137 19.38 -9.78 -1.43
N TYR A 138 19.30 -9.48 -0.13
CA TYR A 138 18.38 -8.47 0.40
C TYR A 138 18.94 -7.04 0.36
N GLN A 139 20.17 -6.81 -0.10
CA GLN A 139 20.79 -5.48 -0.10
C GLN A 139 19.91 -4.42 -0.77
N ASN A 140 19.48 -4.64 -2.01
CA ASN A 140 18.66 -3.69 -2.75
C ASN A 140 17.31 -3.45 -2.07
N TRP A 141 16.70 -4.50 -1.53
CA TRP A 141 15.42 -4.40 -0.83
C TRP A 141 15.56 -3.62 0.49
N MET A 142 16.63 -3.86 1.25
CA MET A 142 16.96 -3.13 2.47
C MET A 142 17.25 -1.66 2.19
N ALA A 143 18.02 -1.36 1.15
CA ALA A 143 18.30 0.01 0.74
C ALA A 143 17.03 0.76 0.34
N GLN A 144 16.13 0.14 -0.44
CA GLN A 144 14.82 0.72 -0.75
C GLN A 144 13.98 0.95 0.52
N ARG A 145 14.05 0.05 1.49
CA ARG A 145 13.34 0.20 2.78
C ARG A 145 13.89 1.37 3.60
N MET A 146 15.22 1.55 3.64
CA MET A 146 15.86 2.71 4.27
C MET A 146 15.46 4.01 3.57
N MET A 147 15.41 4.03 2.24
CA MET A 147 14.95 5.19 1.47
C MET A 147 13.50 5.57 1.78
N ARG A 148 12.61 4.58 1.92
CA ARG A 148 11.22 4.83 2.33
C ARG A 148 11.13 5.39 3.75
N ALA A 149 11.96 4.90 4.68
CA ALA A 149 11.99 5.42 6.04
C ALA A 149 12.40 6.90 6.11
N LEU A 150 13.19 7.38 5.15
CA LEU A 150 13.56 8.79 4.99
C LEU A 150 12.47 9.65 4.30
N ALA A 151 11.35 9.06 3.91
CA ALA A 151 10.26 9.73 3.18
C ALA A 151 10.74 10.42 1.88
N PHE A 152 11.67 9.80 1.17
CA PHE A 152 12.16 10.35 -0.10
C PHE A 152 11.11 10.54 -1.19
N PRO A 153 10.13 9.63 -1.36
CA PRO A 153 9.05 9.86 -2.33
C PRO A 153 8.31 11.18 -2.07
N GLU A 154 8.03 11.47 -0.81
CA GLU A 154 7.33 12.67 -0.35
C GLU A 154 8.21 13.92 -0.53
N VAL A 155 9.50 13.83 -0.14
CA VAL A 155 10.48 14.90 -0.35
C VAL A 155 10.63 15.23 -1.84
N ARG A 156 10.62 14.23 -2.72
CA ARG A 156 10.73 14.42 -4.17
C ARG A 156 9.55 15.19 -4.73
N GLU A 157 8.33 14.84 -4.33
CA GLU A 157 7.13 15.54 -4.80
C GLU A 157 7.09 16.98 -4.26
N ALA A 158 7.43 17.18 -2.98
CA ALA A 158 7.51 18.52 -2.38
C ALA A 158 8.55 19.41 -3.09
N LEU A 159 9.72 18.87 -3.47
CA LEU A 159 10.72 19.60 -4.25
C LEU A 159 10.21 19.95 -5.65
N LYS A 160 9.43 19.07 -6.28
CA LYS A 160 8.82 19.34 -7.59
C LYS A 160 7.79 20.47 -7.50
N GLU A 161 6.91 20.44 -6.51
CA GLU A 161 5.94 21.52 -6.26
C GLU A 161 6.65 22.86 -5.97
N LEU A 162 7.72 22.84 -5.18
CA LEU A 162 8.53 24.03 -4.90
C LEU A 162 9.11 24.63 -6.19
N MET A 163 9.56 23.79 -7.12
CA MET A 163 10.12 24.22 -8.41
C MET A 163 9.06 24.85 -9.31
N GLU A 164 7.86 24.26 -9.35
CA GLU A 164 6.71 24.82 -10.06
C GLU A 164 6.32 26.19 -9.49
N GLN A 165 6.31 26.33 -8.16
CA GLN A 165 6.06 27.62 -7.51
C GLN A 165 7.14 28.66 -7.82
N LEU A 166 8.42 28.29 -7.77
CA LEU A 166 9.52 29.20 -8.12
C LEU A 166 9.42 29.68 -9.58
N GLN A 167 9.00 28.80 -10.49
CA GLN A 167 8.74 29.19 -11.88
C GLN A 167 7.57 30.18 -11.99
N GLN A 168 6.49 29.99 -11.23
CA GLN A 168 5.37 30.94 -11.18
C GLN A 168 5.77 32.29 -10.58
N MET A 169 6.70 32.30 -9.63
CA MET A 169 7.26 33.51 -9.01
C MET A 169 8.30 34.24 -9.90
N GLY A 170 8.54 33.76 -11.11
CA GLY A 170 9.39 34.44 -12.10
C GLY A 170 10.82 33.92 -12.22
N MET A 171 11.16 32.78 -11.61
CA MET A 171 12.46 32.14 -11.85
C MET A 171 12.55 31.61 -13.29
N SER A 172 13.72 31.76 -13.94
CA SER A 172 13.91 31.29 -15.32
C SER A 172 13.81 29.76 -15.40
N ARG A 173 13.19 29.25 -16.47
CA ARG A 173 13.05 27.82 -16.71
C ARG A 173 14.39 27.08 -16.73
N GLU A 174 15.42 27.69 -17.29
CA GLU A 174 16.78 27.14 -17.31
C GLU A 174 17.35 26.96 -15.90
N ARG A 175 17.13 27.93 -15.00
CA ARG A 175 17.63 27.83 -13.62
C ARG A 175 16.89 26.76 -12.82
N VAL A 176 15.58 26.65 -13.04
CA VAL A 176 14.76 25.58 -12.47
C VAL A 176 15.25 24.22 -12.96
N GLU A 177 15.49 24.05 -14.26
CA GLU A 177 15.97 22.75 -14.77
C GLU A 177 17.36 22.39 -14.24
N GLN A 178 18.29 23.34 -14.16
CA GLN A 178 19.61 23.13 -13.53
C GLN A 178 19.48 22.66 -12.09
N MET A 179 18.58 23.27 -11.31
CA MET A 179 18.36 22.89 -9.92
C MET A 179 17.76 21.49 -9.82
N ARG A 180 16.91 21.10 -10.77
CA ARG A 180 16.31 19.76 -10.84
C ARG A 180 17.39 18.70 -11.07
N GLU A 181 18.30 18.96 -12.01
CA GLU A 181 19.41 18.06 -12.30
C GLU A 181 20.34 17.90 -11.09
N MET A 182 20.70 19.00 -10.42
CA MET A 182 21.54 18.94 -9.19
C MET A 182 20.88 18.12 -8.08
N ILE A 183 19.59 18.37 -7.81
CA ILE A 183 18.83 17.60 -6.81
C ILE A 183 18.78 16.11 -7.19
N GLN A 184 18.58 15.80 -8.47
CA GLN A 184 18.55 14.42 -8.95
C GLN A 184 19.91 13.73 -8.77
N GLN A 185 21.01 14.42 -9.02
CA GLN A 185 22.36 13.90 -8.77
C GLN A 185 22.61 13.67 -7.28
N ASN A 186 22.22 14.62 -6.41
CA ASN A 186 22.33 14.48 -4.96
C ASN A 186 21.53 13.27 -4.45
N MET A 187 20.33 13.07 -4.98
CA MET A 187 19.48 11.90 -4.71
C MET A 187 20.14 10.58 -5.14
N GLN A 188 20.76 10.54 -6.32
CA GLN A 188 21.48 9.36 -6.81
C GLN A 188 22.67 9.04 -5.91
N GLY A 189 23.47 10.04 -5.54
CA GLY A 189 24.60 9.87 -4.61
C GLY A 189 24.16 9.34 -3.25
N MET A 190 23.02 9.82 -2.74
CA MET A 190 22.47 9.32 -1.47
C MET A 190 21.97 7.88 -1.58
N GLN A 191 21.33 7.50 -2.69
CA GLN A 191 20.92 6.13 -2.95
C GLN A 191 22.12 5.18 -3.01
N GLU A 192 23.22 5.59 -3.65
CA GLU A 192 24.47 4.83 -3.69
C GLU A 192 25.09 4.68 -2.31
N GLN A 193 25.08 5.76 -1.51
CA GLN A 193 25.57 5.74 -0.14
C GLN A 193 24.81 4.71 0.71
N ILE A 194 23.47 4.71 0.64
CA ILE A 194 22.63 3.75 1.37
C ILE A 194 22.85 2.32 0.86
N ASN A 195 22.96 2.12 -0.46
CA ASN A 195 23.24 0.80 -1.03
C ASN A 195 24.58 0.25 -0.53
N ARG A 196 25.62 1.08 -0.49
CA ARG A 196 26.95 0.70 0.01
C ARG A 196 26.89 0.34 1.49
N PHE A 197 26.29 1.19 2.30
CA PHE A 197 26.13 0.95 3.73
C PHE A 197 25.35 -0.34 4.02
N ALA A 198 24.24 -0.57 3.30
CA ALA A 198 23.47 -1.80 3.45
C ALA A 198 24.29 -3.05 3.09
N GLY A 199 25.10 -2.99 2.04
CA GLY A 199 26.01 -4.07 1.65
C GLY A 199 27.10 -4.33 2.68
N GLU A 200 27.76 -3.27 3.16
CA GLU A 200 28.78 -3.35 4.22
C GLU A 200 28.20 -3.97 5.48
N ARG A 201 27.03 -3.51 5.94
CA ARG A 201 26.40 -4.05 7.15
C ARG A 201 25.96 -5.50 7.00
N LEU A 202 25.42 -5.90 5.84
CA LEU A 202 25.08 -7.30 5.58
C LEU A 202 26.32 -8.20 5.57
N ALA A 203 27.43 -7.72 5.00
CA ALA A 203 28.70 -8.44 5.00
C ALA A 203 29.29 -8.57 6.42
N GLU A 204 29.21 -7.52 7.24
CA GLU A 204 29.59 -7.56 8.65
C GLU A 204 28.73 -8.56 9.43
N ASN A 205 27.40 -8.54 9.27
CA ASN A 205 26.50 -9.50 9.93
C ASN A 205 26.84 -10.95 9.55
N LEU A 206 27.21 -11.20 8.29
CA LEU A 206 27.66 -12.51 7.80
C LEU A 206 29.00 -12.94 8.41
N SER A 207 29.89 -11.99 8.74
CA SER A 207 31.21 -12.23 9.32
C SER A 207 31.15 -12.40 10.84
N GLU A 208 30.34 -11.61 11.53
CA GLU A 208 30.15 -11.66 12.99
C GLU A 208 29.38 -12.91 13.44
N ARG A 209 28.53 -13.46 12.56
CA ARG A 209 27.96 -14.79 12.78
C ARG A 209 29.06 -15.83 12.57
N PRO A 210 29.33 -16.71 13.56
CA PRO A 210 30.20 -17.85 13.35
C PRO A 210 29.74 -18.59 12.09
N ARG A 211 30.68 -19.09 11.26
CA ARG A 211 30.37 -20.03 10.17
C ARG A 211 29.74 -21.29 10.75
N GLY A 212 28.48 -21.23 11.10
CA GLY A 212 27.67 -22.29 11.65
C GLY A 212 26.36 -22.32 10.90
N ASP A 213 25.98 -23.51 10.48
CA ASP A 213 24.58 -23.88 10.20
C ASP A 213 24.04 -23.71 8.78
N ASN A 214 24.89 -23.67 7.74
CA ASN A 214 24.42 -24.22 6.47
C ASN A 214 24.41 -25.74 6.58
N ILE A 215 23.22 -26.34 6.55
CA ILE A 215 22.99 -27.79 6.57
C ILE A 215 23.88 -28.48 5.53
N ASP A 216 24.05 -27.89 4.35
CA ASP A 216 24.90 -28.43 3.29
C ASP A 216 26.37 -28.57 3.71
N ASN A 217 26.86 -27.68 4.57
CA ASN A 217 28.21 -27.76 5.09
C ASN A 217 28.31 -28.82 6.21
N LEU A 218 27.25 -28.97 7.01
CA LEU A 218 27.14 -30.04 8.01
C LEU A 218 27.05 -31.43 7.37
N MET A 219 26.40 -31.54 6.20
CA MET A 219 26.27 -32.80 5.44
C MET A 219 27.59 -33.26 4.82
N ASN A 220 28.49 -32.33 4.49
CA ASN A 220 29.80 -32.62 3.91
C ASN A 220 30.91 -32.78 4.96
N ARG A 221 30.59 -32.63 6.25
CA ARG A 221 31.54 -32.77 7.35
C ARG A 221 31.56 -34.22 7.86
N PRO A 222 32.74 -34.81 8.13
CA PRO A 222 32.80 -36.13 8.75
C PRO A 222 32.13 -36.11 10.13
N PHE A 223 31.33 -37.14 10.44
CA PHE A 223 30.48 -37.20 11.65
C PHE A 223 31.23 -37.01 12.97
N GLN A 224 32.53 -37.33 13.00
CA GLN A 224 33.39 -37.19 14.17
C GLN A 224 33.75 -35.72 14.47
N ALA A 225 33.69 -34.84 13.47
CA ALA A 225 34.03 -33.41 13.59
C ALA A 225 32.80 -32.52 13.89
N LEU A 226 31.63 -33.11 14.12
CA LEU A 226 30.40 -32.40 14.44
C LEU A 226 30.35 -32.07 15.93
N SER A 227 30.08 -30.81 16.25
CA SER A 227 29.82 -30.37 17.62
C SER A 227 28.47 -30.93 18.13
N ASP A 228 28.25 -30.92 19.44
CA ASP A 228 26.95 -31.34 20.00
C ASP A 228 25.80 -30.37 19.65
N ALA A 229 26.11 -29.12 19.28
CA ALA A 229 25.13 -28.20 18.71
C ALA A 229 24.78 -28.60 17.27
N ASP A 230 25.77 -28.96 16.46
CA ASP A 230 25.61 -29.39 15.06
C ASP A 230 24.73 -30.65 14.98
N LYS A 231 24.95 -31.60 15.88
CA LYS A 231 24.14 -32.83 15.99
C LYS A 231 22.68 -32.54 16.31
N LYS A 232 22.38 -31.51 17.10
CA LYS A 232 20.99 -31.10 17.40
C LYS A 232 20.30 -30.48 16.18
N ILE A 233 21.04 -29.78 15.33
CA ILE A 233 20.53 -29.17 14.10
C ILE A 233 20.26 -30.25 13.06
N LEU A 234 21.25 -31.11 12.79
CA LEU A 234 21.07 -32.29 11.92
C LEU A 234 19.94 -33.20 12.42
N GLY A 235 19.85 -33.44 13.74
CA GLY A 235 18.78 -34.24 14.32
C GLY A 235 17.38 -33.65 14.14
N ARG A 236 17.24 -32.32 14.10
CA ARG A 236 15.95 -31.66 13.80
C ARG A 236 15.57 -31.85 12.33
N GLU A 237 16.52 -31.71 11.41
CA GLU A 237 16.28 -31.86 9.98
C GLU A 237 16.04 -33.32 9.57
N VAL A 238 16.78 -34.27 10.14
CA VAL A 238 16.53 -35.71 9.95
C VAL A 238 15.12 -36.08 10.44
N LYS A 239 14.68 -35.56 11.59
CA LYS A 239 13.31 -35.79 12.08
C LYS A 239 12.24 -35.23 11.13
N LYS A 240 12.45 -34.04 10.55
CA LYS A 240 11.54 -33.48 9.54
C LYS A 240 11.50 -34.34 8.29
N THR A 241 12.66 -34.74 7.77
CA THR A 241 12.76 -35.58 6.57
C THR A 241 12.12 -36.96 6.79
N CYS A 242 12.39 -37.60 7.93
CA CYS A 242 11.73 -38.85 8.31
C CYS A 242 10.21 -38.68 8.34
N ARG A 243 9.67 -37.65 9.01
CA ARG A 243 8.22 -37.39 9.02
C ARG A 243 7.65 -37.23 7.61
N ARG A 244 8.37 -36.54 6.73
CA ARG A 244 7.93 -36.32 5.33
C ARG A 244 7.90 -37.64 4.55
N ILE A 245 8.93 -38.47 4.67
CA ILE A 245 8.97 -39.81 4.05
C ILE A 245 7.85 -40.69 4.60
N THR A 246 7.65 -40.72 5.92
CA THR A 246 6.58 -41.51 6.55
C THR A 246 5.20 -41.06 6.09
N HIS A 247 4.98 -39.74 5.97
CA HIS A 247 3.71 -39.19 5.48
C HIS A 247 3.45 -39.60 4.03
N THR A 248 4.43 -39.44 3.14
CA THR A 248 4.31 -39.84 1.72
C THR A 248 4.10 -41.35 1.57
N HIS A 249 4.80 -42.17 2.37
CA HIS A 249 4.67 -43.62 2.30
C HIS A 249 3.33 -44.12 2.88
N CYS A 250 2.83 -43.48 3.95
CA CYS A 250 1.51 -43.77 4.50
C CYS A 250 0.40 -43.45 3.48
N LEU A 251 0.50 -42.30 2.81
CA LEU A 251 -0.39 -41.92 1.70
C LEU A 251 -0.31 -42.87 0.50
N ALA A 252 0.89 -43.36 0.18
CA ALA A 252 1.08 -44.35 -0.90
C ALA A 252 0.50 -45.73 -0.52
N SER A 253 0.65 -46.18 0.73
CA SER A 253 0.08 -47.46 1.20
C SER A 253 -1.45 -47.46 1.22
N LYS A 254 -2.08 -46.32 1.54
CA LYS A 254 -3.54 -46.14 1.47
C LYS A 254 -4.10 -46.19 0.05
N LYS A 255 -3.28 -45.90 -0.97
CA LYS A 255 -3.69 -46.00 -2.38
C LYS A 255 -3.53 -47.41 -2.96
N ASN A 256 -2.83 -48.31 -2.28
CA ASN A 256 -2.46 -49.63 -2.81
C ASN A 256 -2.96 -50.77 -1.91
N GLU A 257 -4.21 -50.64 -1.47
CA GLU A 257 -4.90 -51.59 -0.58
C GLU A 257 -5.38 -52.85 -1.32
N GLU A 258 -4.64 -53.30 -2.35
CA GLU A 258 -4.87 -54.59 -3.02
C GLU A 258 -3.65 -55.53 -3.08
N ARG A 259 -2.45 -55.15 -2.63
CA ARG A 259 -1.33 -56.11 -2.50
C ARG A 259 -0.52 -55.92 -1.22
N THR A 260 -0.60 -56.93 -0.37
CA THR A 260 -0.21 -56.97 1.04
C THR A 260 1.31 -56.97 1.26
N ILE A 261 1.82 -56.03 2.07
CA ILE A 261 2.93 -56.28 3.01
C ILE A 261 2.57 -55.61 4.34
N ARG A 262 2.40 -56.40 5.41
CA ARG A 262 1.93 -55.93 6.71
C ARG A 262 3.12 -55.50 7.59
N PHE A 263 3.43 -54.21 7.62
CA PHE A 263 4.35 -53.63 8.61
C PHE A 263 3.59 -53.21 9.87
N LYS A 264 3.82 -53.89 11.00
CA LYS A 264 3.23 -53.51 12.30
C LYS A 264 4.05 -52.36 12.93
N ILE A 265 3.47 -51.17 12.95
CA ILE A 265 3.98 -50.01 13.68
C ILE A 265 3.30 -49.99 15.05
N ASN A 266 4.07 -49.99 16.13
CA ASN A 266 3.54 -49.85 17.48
C ASN A 266 3.70 -48.40 17.99
N HIS A 267 2.81 -47.97 18.88
CA HIS A 267 2.55 -46.57 19.29
C HIS A 267 3.72 -45.79 19.92
N SER A 268 4.93 -46.34 19.96
CA SER A 268 6.14 -45.73 20.52
C SER A 268 7.32 -45.60 19.54
N CYS A 269 7.13 -45.89 18.25
CA CYS A 269 8.13 -45.66 17.20
C CYS A 269 9.53 -46.25 17.53
N LYS A 270 9.57 -47.45 18.12
CA LYS A 270 10.80 -48.26 18.21
C LYS A 270 10.75 -49.37 17.18
N PHE A 271 11.72 -49.39 16.27
CA PHE A 271 11.89 -50.46 15.29
C PHE A 271 12.37 -51.74 16.00
N LYS A 272 11.68 -52.86 15.80
CA LYS A 272 12.17 -54.18 16.16
C LYS A 272 12.09 -55.07 14.91
N ILE A 273 13.25 -55.44 14.38
CA ILE A 273 13.36 -56.34 13.24
C ILE A 273 13.53 -57.75 13.80
N SER A 274 12.64 -58.67 13.47
CA SER A 274 12.81 -60.10 13.77
C SER A 274 12.74 -60.90 12.47
N TRP A 275 13.76 -61.71 12.21
CA TRP A 275 13.81 -62.64 11.09
C TRP A 275 13.24 -64.00 11.51
N ARG A 276 12.37 -64.59 10.68
CA ARG A 276 12.14 -66.05 10.68
C ARG A 276 12.86 -66.61 9.47
N ALA A 277 13.83 -67.48 9.72
CA ALA A 277 14.40 -68.35 8.71
C ALA A 277 13.55 -69.62 8.69
N ASP A 278 12.78 -69.81 7.62
CA ASP A 278 12.21 -71.12 7.32
C ASP A 278 13.08 -71.70 6.21
N GLY A 279 13.90 -72.68 6.62
CA GLY A 279 14.70 -73.47 5.70
C GLY A 279 13.84 -74.49 4.96
N ASN A 280 14.41 -74.96 3.85
CA ASN A 280 14.25 -76.33 3.41
C ASN A 280 15.66 -76.92 3.30
#